data_AF-A0A7X4GF58-F1
#
_entry.id   AF-A0A7X4GF58-F1
#
_cell.length_a   1.000
_cell.length_b   1.000
_cell.length_c   1.000
_cell.angle_alpha   90.00
_cell.angle_beta   90.00
_cell.angle_gamma   90.00
#
_symmetry.space_group_name_H-M   'P 1'
#
loop_
_entity.id
_entity.type
_entity.pdbx_description
1 polymer ?
#
loop_
_entity_poly.entity_id
_entity_poly.type
_entity_poly.pdbx_seq_one_letter_code
_entity_poly.pdbx_strand_id
1 'polypeptide(L)'
;MSADRKKLARLNRLEKLRAIAKQTAATEAAQAESTLAQLRSLSDRTRNLAAGYAARRDAADGAALHHNSRFVGGLQSLSRTTDGDALRAQAIADAKQQALVEAERRRAAIEERADVQARRIAAKSQPPALTGRRTSGTELE
;
A
#
# COMPACT_ATOMS: atom_id res chain seq x y z
N MET A 1 -31.82 18.97 12.56
CA MET A 1 -30.67 18.03 12.66
C MET A 1 -29.90 18.30 13.95
N SER A 2 -29.82 17.33 14.87
CA SER A 2 -29.07 17.50 16.14
C SER A 2 -27.55 17.66 15.89
N ALA A 3 -26.85 18.33 16.80
CA ALA A 3 -25.41 18.57 16.70
C ALA A 3 -24.61 17.25 16.53
N ASP A 4 -25.05 16.18 17.21
CA ASP A 4 -24.45 14.85 17.11
C ASP A 4 -24.56 14.25 15.69
N ARG A 5 -25.70 14.44 15.00
CA ARG A 5 -25.87 13.98 13.61
C ARG A 5 -25.01 14.78 12.63
N LYS A 6 -24.83 16.09 12.85
CA LYS A 6 -23.91 16.92 12.04
C LYS A 6 -22.45 16.45 12.21
N LYS A 7 -22.05 16.12 13.44
CA LYS A 7 -20.71 15.58 13.75
C LYS A 7 -20.48 14.23 13.05
N LEU A 8 -21.45 13.32 13.10
CA LEU A 8 -21.37 12.03 12.40
C LEU A 8 -21.25 12.23 10.87
N ALA A 9 -22.06 13.10 10.28
CA ALA A 9 -21.96 13.40 8.84
C ALA A 9 -20.58 13.93 8.43
N ARG A 10 -19.93 14.74 9.28
CA ARG A 10 -18.56 15.21 9.05
C ARG A 10 -17.55 14.06 9.13
N LEU A 11 -17.69 13.15 10.09
CA LEU A 11 -16.82 11.97 10.22
C LEU A 11 -16.93 11.07 8.99
N ASN A 12 -18.14 10.78 8.51
CA ASN A 12 -18.35 9.95 7.32
C ASN A 12 -17.76 10.58 6.05
N ARG A 13 -17.84 11.92 5.91
CA ARG A 13 -17.17 12.62 4.79
C ARG A 13 -15.64 12.47 4.88
N LEU A 14 -15.09 12.61 6.08
CA LEU A 14 -13.65 12.48 6.30
C LEU A 14 -13.18 11.04 6.08
N GLU A 15 -13.97 10.05 6.48
CA GLU A 15 -13.72 8.64 6.18
C GLU A 15 -13.64 8.38 4.67
N LYS A 16 -14.59 8.91 3.89
CA LYS A 16 -14.55 8.83 2.41
C LYS A 16 -13.26 9.43 1.84
N LEU A 17 -12.86 10.61 2.31
CA LEU A 17 -11.61 11.23 1.89
C LEU A 17 -10.38 10.37 2.26
N ARG A 18 -10.39 9.74 3.44
CA ARG A 18 -9.32 8.83 3.86
C ARG A 18 -9.31 7.52 3.08
N ALA A 19 -10.48 7.02 2.65
CA ALA A 19 -10.57 5.85 1.77
C ALA A 19 -9.95 6.13 0.40
N ILE A 20 -10.23 7.30 -0.19
CA ILE A 20 -9.59 7.75 -1.43
C ILE A 20 -8.07 7.88 -1.23
N ALA A 21 -7.62 8.53 -0.15
CA ALA A 21 -6.20 8.67 0.14
C ALA A 21 -5.49 7.31 0.33
N LYS A 22 -6.13 6.34 0.99
CA LYS A 22 -5.63 4.96 1.10
C LYS A 22 -5.51 4.34 -0.30
N GLN A 23 -6.53 4.47 -1.14
CA GLN A 23 -6.53 3.91 -2.49
C GLN A 23 -5.39 4.49 -3.33
N THR A 24 -5.20 5.81 -3.29
CA THR A 24 -4.07 6.48 -3.97
C THR A 24 -2.73 5.96 -3.46
N ALA A 25 -2.54 5.87 -2.13
CA ALA A 25 -1.32 5.33 -1.55
C ALA A 25 -1.07 3.87 -1.98
N ALA A 26 -2.12 3.05 -2.08
CA ALA A 26 -2.01 1.67 -2.53
C ALA A 26 -1.60 1.58 -4.01
N THR A 27 -2.17 2.42 -4.87
CA THR A 27 -1.77 2.47 -6.28
C THR A 27 -0.33 2.93 -6.47
N GLU A 28 0.12 3.92 -5.69
CA GLU A 28 1.50 4.41 -5.75
C GLU A 28 2.50 3.36 -5.25
N ALA A 29 2.17 2.63 -4.17
CA ALA A 29 2.98 1.52 -3.67
C ALA A 29 3.11 0.41 -4.72
N ALA A 30 1.99 -0.02 -5.31
CA ALA A 30 1.99 -1.05 -6.36
C ALA A 30 2.81 -0.62 -7.60
N GLN A 31 2.73 0.65 -8.00
CA GLN A 31 3.53 1.19 -9.11
C GLN A 31 5.03 1.17 -8.79
N ALA A 32 5.41 1.55 -7.56
CA ALA A 32 6.80 1.53 -7.12
C ALA A 32 7.36 0.10 -7.06
N GLU A 33 6.59 -0.86 -6.54
CA GLU A 33 6.96 -2.28 -6.53
C GLU A 33 7.10 -2.85 -7.94
N SER A 34 6.18 -2.51 -8.85
CA SER A 34 6.26 -2.91 -10.26
C SER A 34 7.53 -2.38 -10.93
N THR A 35 7.89 -1.12 -10.67
CA THR A 35 9.11 -0.51 -11.20
C THR A 35 10.36 -1.22 -10.67
N LEU A 36 10.41 -1.53 -9.38
CA LEU A 36 11.49 -2.29 -8.78
C LEU A 36 11.63 -3.69 -9.42
N ALA A 37 10.52 -4.38 -9.61
CA ALA A 37 10.51 -5.71 -10.24
C ALA A 37 11.03 -5.65 -11.68
N GLN A 38 10.65 -4.63 -12.46
CA GLN A 38 11.14 -4.42 -13.81
C GLN A 38 12.64 -4.17 -13.85
N LEU A 39 13.17 -3.32 -12.96
CA LEU A 39 14.61 -3.03 -12.89
C LEU A 39 15.42 -4.27 -12.50
N ARG A 40 14.95 -5.04 -11.53
CA ARG A 40 15.59 -6.32 -11.15
C ARG A 40 15.59 -7.29 -12.32
N SER A 41 14.46 -7.47 -12.98
CA SER A 41 14.37 -8.34 -14.17
C SER A 41 15.27 -7.85 -15.30
N LEU A 42 15.42 -6.55 -15.50
CA LEU A 42 16.31 -5.99 -16.51
C LEU A 42 17.78 -6.28 -16.18
N SER A 43 18.19 -6.06 -14.93
CA SER A 43 19.56 -6.35 -14.49
C SER A 43 19.89 -7.83 -14.68
N ASP A 44 19.00 -8.74 -14.28
CA ASP A 44 19.20 -10.18 -14.42
C ASP A 44 19.30 -10.62 -15.88
N ARG A 45 18.44 -10.08 -16.76
CA ARG A 45 18.53 -10.33 -18.21
C ARG A 45 19.86 -9.85 -18.78
N THR A 46 20.31 -8.66 -18.39
CA THR A 46 21.59 -8.11 -18.84
C THR A 46 22.77 -8.94 -18.34
N ARG A 47 22.74 -9.42 -17.08
CA ARG A 47 23.74 -10.35 -16.53
C ARG A 47 23.79 -11.66 -17.32
N ASN A 48 22.64 -12.26 -17.58
CA ASN A 48 22.54 -13.50 -18.35
C ASN A 48 23.07 -13.32 -19.77
N LEU A 49 22.75 -12.19 -20.41
CA LEU A 49 23.28 -11.86 -21.73
C LEU A 49 24.81 -11.74 -21.69
N ALA A 50 25.36 -10.97 -20.74
CA ALA A 50 26.79 -10.81 -20.59
C ALA A 50 27.51 -12.15 -20.38
N ALA A 51 26.96 -13.03 -19.53
CA ALA A 51 27.49 -14.37 -19.30
C ALA A 51 27.45 -15.23 -20.57
N GLY A 52 26.34 -15.19 -21.32
CA GLY A 52 26.20 -15.91 -22.58
C GLY A 52 27.22 -15.49 -23.63
N TYR A 53 27.48 -14.19 -23.76
CA TYR A 53 28.51 -13.67 -24.68
C TYR A 53 29.93 -13.95 -24.20
N ALA A 54 30.19 -13.89 -22.90
CA ALA A 54 31.50 -14.21 -22.31
C ALA A 54 31.87 -15.69 -22.46
N ALA A 55 30.88 -16.60 -22.49
CA ALA A 55 31.09 -18.03 -22.64
C ALA A 55 31.38 -18.46 -24.09
N ARG A 56 31.18 -17.59 -25.08
CA ARG A 56 31.40 -17.89 -26.50
C ARG A 56 32.88 -18.13 -26.80
N ARG A 57 33.16 -19.19 -27.55
CA ARG A 57 34.53 -19.59 -27.98
C ARG A 57 34.69 -19.62 -29.50
N ASP A 58 33.67 -19.22 -30.24
CA ASP A 58 33.54 -19.26 -31.69
C ASP A 58 34.02 -17.95 -32.36
N ALA A 59 34.96 -17.23 -31.75
CA ALA A 59 35.54 -16.04 -32.37
C ALA A 59 36.40 -16.43 -33.57
N ALA A 60 36.06 -15.91 -34.75
CA ALA A 60 36.77 -16.21 -36.00
C ALA A 60 38.20 -15.64 -36.03
N ASP A 61 38.43 -14.52 -35.34
CA ASP A 61 39.73 -13.85 -35.24
C ASP A 61 39.86 -13.01 -33.96
N GLY A 62 41.02 -12.37 -33.78
CA GLY A 62 41.29 -11.48 -32.65
C GLY A 62 40.42 -10.23 -32.62
N ALA A 63 40.00 -9.70 -33.77
CA ALA A 63 39.14 -8.52 -33.84
C ALA A 63 37.73 -8.82 -33.30
N ALA A 64 37.17 -9.97 -33.69
CA ALA A 64 35.91 -10.49 -33.16
C ALA A 64 35.98 -10.73 -31.65
N LEU A 65 37.11 -11.25 -31.16
CA LEU A 65 37.33 -11.44 -29.72
C LEU A 65 37.35 -10.10 -28.97
N HIS A 66 38.08 -9.09 -29.49
CA HIS A 66 38.11 -7.75 -28.92
C HIS A 66 36.72 -7.09 -28.89
N HIS A 67 35.96 -7.23 -29.97
CA HIS A 67 34.59 -6.70 -30.04
C HIS A 67 33.68 -7.36 -28.99
N ASN A 68 33.74 -8.69 -28.86
CA ASN A 68 32.96 -9.42 -27.85
C ASN A 68 33.35 -8.99 -26.43
N SER A 69 34.65 -8.87 -26.14
CA SER A 69 35.14 -8.42 -24.84
C SER A 69 34.61 -7.02 -24.47
N ARG A 70 34.64 -6.07 -25.40
CA ARG A 70 34.11 -4.71 -25.19
C ARG A 70 32.59 -4.72 -24.98
N PHE A 71 31.87 -5.53 -25.74
CA PHE A 71 30.42 -5.68 -25.61
C PHE A 71 30.03 -6.24 -24.24
N VAL A 72 30.69 -7.32 -23.79
CA VAL A 72 30.50 -7.89 -22.45
C VAL A 72 30.80 -6.84 -21.37
N GLY A 73 31.89 -6.09 -21.49
CA GLY A 73 32.22 -4.99 -20.57
C GLY A 73 31.14 -3.91 -20.50
N GLY A 74 30.55 -3.57 -21.65
CA GLY A 74 29.41 -2.65 -21.74
C GLY A 74 28.17 -3.19 -21.02
N LEU A 75 27.81 -4.45 -21.24
CA LEU A 75 26.67 -5.09 -20.55
C LEU A 75 26.88 -5.18 -19.04
N GLN A 76 28.09 -5.49 -18.59
CA GLN A 76 28.43 -5.50 -17.15
C GLN A 76 28.32 -4.10 -16.54
N SER A 77 28.74 -3.06 -17.27
CA SER A 77 28.55 -1.68 -16.81
C SER A 77 27.07 -1.32 -16.70
N LEU A 78 26.27 -1.68 -17.71
CA LEU A 78 24.83 -1.45 -17.70
C LEU A 78 24.15 -2.16 -16.53
N SER A 79 24.48 -3.43 -16.27
CA SER A 79 23.93 -4.18 -15.13
C SER A 79 24.26 -3.50 -13.80
N ARG A 80 25.50 -3.02 -13.59
CA ARG A 80 25.86 -2.28 -12.37
C ARG A 80 25.06 -0.98 -12.20
N THR A 81 24.84 -0.23 -13.28
CA THR A 81 24.00 0.97 -13.25
C THR A 81 22.56 0.62 -12.90
N THR A 82 21.98 -0.40 -13.57
CA THR A 82 20.61 -0.85 -13.31
C THR A 82 20.44 -1.41 -11.89
N ASP A 83 21.45 -2.09 -11.32
CA ASP A 83 21.44 -2.50 -9.92
C ASP A 83 21.39 -1.29 -8.98
N GLY A 84 22.17 -0.25 -9.28
CA GLY A 84 22.11 1.02 -8.56
C GLY A 84 20.73 1.69 -8.66
N ASP A 85 20.08 1.61 -9.81
CA ASP A 85 18.73 2.12 -10.03
C ASP A 85 17.68 1.29 -9.25
N ALA A 86 17.85 -0.04 -9.23
CA ALA A 86 17.00 -0.94 -8.46
C ALA A 86 17.10 -0.67 -6.95
N LEU A 87 18.29 -0.37 -6.43
CA LEU A 87 18.45 0.01 -5.02
C LEU A 87 17.69 1.30 -4.69
N ARG A 88 17.73 2.30 -5.57
CA ARG A 88 16.96 3.55 -5.40
C ARG A 88 15.45 3.29 -5.50
N ALA A 89 15.03 2.47 -6.47
CA ALA A 89 13.64 2.07 -6.61
C ALA A 89 13.13 1.28 -5.39
N GLN A 90 13.99 0.47 -4.76
CA GLN A 90 13.65 -0.24 -3.52
C GLN A 90 13.38 0.74 -2.38
N ALA A 91 14.27 1.73 -2.17
CA ALA A 91 14.04 2.74 -1.14
C ALA A 91 12.72 3.52 -1.36
N ILE A 92 12.37 3.79 -2.64
CA ILE A 92 11.09 4.43 -2.99
C ILE A 92 9.91 3.49 -2.69
N ALA A 93 9.98 2.22 -3.09
CA ALA A 93 8.94 1.24 -2.82
C ALA A 93 8.69 1.07 -1.32
N ASP A 94 9.76 0.95 -0.52
CA ASP A 94 9.68 0.83 0.93
C ASP A 94 9.01 2.06 1.56
N ALA A 95 9.38 3.27 1.12
CA ALA A 95 8.77 4.52 1.57
C ALA A 95 7.27 4.59 1.22
N LYS A 96 6.89 4.17 0.00
CA LYS A 96 5.49 4.14 -0.43
C LYS A 96 4.68 3.10 0.35
N GLN A 97 5.27 1.96 0.68
CA GLN A 97 4.64 0.94 1.49
C GLN A 97 4.39 1.43 2.93
N GLN A 98 5.36 2.16 3.52
CA GLN A 98 5.16 2.81 4.81
C GLN A 98 4.03 3.85 4.76
N ALA A 99 3.99 4.68 3.72
CA ALA A 99 2.92 5.66 3.53
C ALA A 99 1.53 5.00 3.39
N LEU A 100 1.44 3.85 2.73
CA LEU A 100 0.22 3.05 2.66
C LEU A 100 -0.21 2.61 4.07
N VAL A 101 0.69 2.00 4.84
CA VAL A 101 0.39 1.56 6.22
C VAL A 101 -0.09 2.74 7.08
N GLU A 102 0.52 3.91 6.96
CA GLU A 102 0.05 5.12 7.65
C GLU A 102 -1.36 5.55 7.21
N ALA A 103 -1.63 5.52 5.90
CA ALA A 103 -2.94 5.86 5.36
C ALA A 103 -4.03 4.90 5.85
N GLU A 104 -3.73 3.61 5.94
CA GLU A 104 -4.62 2.60 6.51
C GLU A 104 -4.93 2.86 7.98
N ARG A 105 -3.90 3.11 8.80
CA ARG A 105 -4.07 3.47 10.21
C ARG A 105 -4.92 4.72 10.39
N ARG A 106 -4.69 5.76 9.57
CA ARG A 106 -5.48 7.00 9.59
C ARG A 106 -6.94 6.77 9.20
N ARG A 107 -7.22 5.87 8.24
CA ARG A 107 -8.60 5.49 7.90
C ARG A 107 -9.28 4.77 9.08
N ALA A 108 -8.63 3.75 9.62
CA ALA A 108 -9.16 2.94 10.73
C ALA A 108 -9.50 3.80 11.96
N ALA A 109 -8.64 4.75 12.32
CA ALA A 109 -8.90 5.66 13.45
C ALA A 109 -10.14 6.56 13.25
N ILE A 110 -10.50 6.88 12.01
CA ILE A 110 -11.68 7.69 11.69
C ILE A 110 -12.94 6.84 11.65
N GLU A 111 -12.84 5.64 11.09
CA GLU A 111 -13.90 4.63 11.08
C GLU A 111 -14.33 4.31 12.53
N GLU A 112 -13.38 4.01 13.41
CA GLU A 112 -13.66 3.76 14.84
C GLU A 112 -14.36 4.96 15.52
N ARG A 113 -13.91 6.19 15.23
CA ARG A 113 -14.54 7.40 15.75
C ARG A 113 -15.97 7.60 15.24
N ALA A 114 -16.23 7.27 13.98
CA ALA A 114 -17.55 7.33 13.39
C ALA A 114 -18.49 6.30 14.05
N ASP A 115 -18.01 5.08 14.26
CA ASP A 115 -18.75 4.00 14.92
C ASP A 115 -19.12 4.33 16.36
N VAL A 116 -18.17 4.84 17.15
CA VAL A 116 -18.44 5.28 18.53
C VAL A 116 -19.49 6.40 18.55
N GLN A 117 -19.42 7.35 17.62
CA GLN A 117 -20.42 8.42 17.53
C GLN A 117 -21.80 7.88 17.10
N ALA A 118 -21.85 6.94 16.16
CA ALA A 118 -23.10 6.31 15.74
C ALA A 118 -23.76 5.53 16.89
N ARG A 119 -22.98 4.74 17.64
CA ARG A 119 -23.45 4.02 18.83
C ARG A 119 -23.98 4.97 19.91
N ARG A 120 -23.30 6.10 20.16
CA ARG A 120 -23.77 7.13 21.10
C ARG A 120 -25.10 7.75 20.68
N ILE A 121 -25.29 8.01 19.38
CA ILE A 121 -26.56 8.54 18.87
C ILE A 121 -27.67 7.50 19.04
N ALA A 122 -27.39 6.23 18.72
CA ALA A 122 -28.35 5.13 18.86
C ALA A 122 -28.78 4.93 20.32
N ALA A 123 -27.83 4.93 21.25
CA ALA A 123 -28.09 4.81 22.69
C ALA A 123 -28.97 5.96 23.22
N LYS A 124 -28.72 7.21 22.76
CA LYS A 124 -29.56 8.36 23.13
C LYS A 124 -30.99 8.31 22.55
N SER A 125 -31.19 7.56 21.47
CA SER A 125 -32.52 7.41 20.85
C SER A 125 -33.34 6.24 21.40
N GLN A 126 -32.75 5.36 22.22
CA GLN A 126 -33.53 4.34 22.92
C GLN A 126 -34.31 4.99 24.08
N PRO A 127 -35.65 4.85 24.14
CA PRO A 127 -36.40 5.31 25.30
C PRO A 127 -35.97 4.49 26.53
N PRO A 128 -35.86 5.11 27.72
CA PRO A 128 -35.60 4.35 28.94
C PRO A 128 -36.71 3.30 29.09
N ALA A 129 -36.31 2.04 29.29
CA ALA A 129 -37.24 0.99 29.64
C ALA A 129 -37.85 1.35 31.01
N LEU A 130 -39.00 2.01 30.98
CA LEU A 130 -39.84 2.20 32.16
C LEU A 130 -40.30 0.79 32.54
N THR A 131 -39.55 0.17 33.45
CA THR A 131 -39.94 -1.08 34.09
C THR A 131 -41.29 -0.83 34.76
N GLY A 132 -42.33 -1.39 34.15
CA GLY A 132 -43.70 -1.27 34.62
C GLY A 132 -43.78 -1.63 36.09
N ARG A 133 -44.25 -0.68 36.90
CA ARG A 133 -44.62 -0.87 38.30
C ARG A 133 -45.60 -2.04 38.36
N ARG A 134 -45.17 -3.21 38.84
CA ARG A 134 -46.07 -4.32 39.17
C ARG A 134 -46.99 -3.86 40.29
N THR A 135 -48.23 -3.52 39.97
CA THR A 135 -49.33 -3.44 40.92
C THR A 135 -49.68 -4.88 41.31
N SER A 136 -49.03 -5.40 42.35
CA SER A 136 -49.51 -6.60 43.03
C SER A 136 -50.56 -6.15 44.04
N GLY A 137 -51.82 -6.13 43.61
CA GLY A 137 -52.96 -6.11 44.51
C GLY A 137 -53.24 -7.53 44.96
N THR A 138 -53.03 -7.82 46.24
CA THR A 138 -53.62 -9.00 46.88
C THR A 138 -54.97 -8.58 47.46
N GLU A 139 -56.04 -8.95 46.77
CA GLU A 139 -57.36 -9.06 47.39
C GLU A 139 -57.36 -10.38 48.19
N LEU A 140 -57.55 -10.27 49.50
CA LEU A 140 -57.84 -11.38 50.38
C LEU A 140 -59.24 -11.11 50.93
N GLU A 141 -60.24 -11.77 50.33
CA GLU A 141 -61.46 -12.22 51.00
C GLU A 141 -61.21 -13.57 51.69
#